data_AF-A0A081XMS7-F1
#
_entry.id   AF-A0A081XMS7-F1
#
_cell.length_a   1.000
_cell.length_b   1.000
_cell.length_c   1.000
_cell.angle_alpha   90.00
_cell.angle_beta   90.00
_cell.angle_gamma   90.00
#
_symmetry.space_group_name_H-M   'P 1'
#
loop_
_entity.id
_entity.type
_entity.pdbx_description
1 polymer ?
#
loop_
_entity_poly.entity_id
_entity_poly.type
_entity_poly.pdbx_seq_one_letter_code
_entity_poly.pdbx_strand_id
1 'polypeptide(L)'
;MFALAVVIGYYVIGKVHHALHTPLMSVINAISGIVVIGALVQIGYGSRLVTVLSFAAIQLTSVSIFGGFAVTRRMLSMFSRG
;
A
#
# COMPACT_ATOMS: atom_id res chain seq x y z
N MET A 1 -5.82 -19.86 -4.45
CA MET A 1 -5.12 -18.78 -3.72
C MET A 1 -5.97 -17.53 -3.54
N PHE A 2 -6.55 -16.95 -4.61
CA PHE A 2 -7.39 -15.74 -4.50
C PHE A 2 -8.54 -15.87 -3.49
N ALA A 3 -9.41 -16.89 -3.62
CA ALA A 3 -10.55 -17.08 -2.70
C ALA A 3 -10.11 -17.25 -1.23
N LEU A 4 -9.06 -18.03 -0.97
CA LEU A 4 -8.51 -18.22 0.38
C LEU A 4 -7.91 -16.91 0.95
N ALA A 5 -7.23 -16.11 0.12
CA ALA A 5 -6.69 -14.81 0.53
C ALA A 5 -7.80 -13.81 0.90
N VAL A 6 -8.89 -13.80 0.14
CA VAL A 6 -10.08 -12.96 0.44
C VAL A 6 -10.72 -13.38 1.76
N VAL A 7 -10.90 -14.69 1.98
CA VAL A 7 -11.44 -15.23 3.24
C VAL A 7 -10.56 -14.80 4.43
N ILE A 8 -9.25 -14.96 4.33
CA ILE A 8 -8.31 -14.54 5.38
C ILE A 8 -8.41 -13.03 5.63
N GLY A 9 -8.44 -12.21 4.58
CA GLY A 9 -8.58 -10.76 4.70
C GLY A 9 -9.85 -10.34 5.44
N TYR A 10 -10.98 -10.99 5.14
CA TYR A 10 -12.24 -10.77 5.84
C TYR A 10 -12.16 -11.10 7.33
N TYR A 11 -11.60 -12.27 7.69
CA TYR A 11 -11.45 -12.67 9.10
C TYR A 11 -10.50 -11.77 9.90
N VAL A 12 -9.43 -11.27 9.26
CA VAL A 12 -8.45 -10.38 9.91
C VAL A 12 -9.03 -8.98 10.15
N ILE A 13 -9.72 -8.40 9.16
CA ILE A 13 -10.33 -7.06 9.30
C ILE A 13 -11.57 -7.09 10.19
N GLY A 14 -12.30 -8.20 10.26
CA GLY A 14 -13.50 -8.32 11.09
C GLY A 14 -13.25 -8.28 12.61
N LYS A 15 -11.99 -8.42 13.07
CA LYS A 15 -11.64 -8.49 14.50
C LYS A 15 -10.84 -7.29 15.05
N VAL A 16 -10.70 -6.20 14.29
CA VAL A 16 -10.02 -4.99 14.79
C VAL A 16 -10.90 -4.17 15.74
N HIS A 17 -10.26 -3.58 16.75
CA HIS A 17 -10.89 -2.64 17.67
C HIS A 17 -11.34 -1.36 16.95
N HIS A 18 -12.47 -0.76 17.32
CA HIS A 18 -13.05 0.38 16.58
C HIS A 18 -12.12 1.59 16.44
N ALA A 19 -11.25 1.83 17.43
CA ALA A 19 -10.24 2.89 17.39
C ALA A 19 -9.18 2.70 16.28
N LEU A 20 -9.07 1.49 15.73
CA LEU A 20 -8.04 1.13 14.75
C LEU A 20 -8.53 1.14 13.30
N HIS A 21 -9.82 1.43 13.01
CA HIS A 21 -10.29 1.47 11.62
C HIS A 21 -9.61 2.57 10.80
N THR A 22 -9.38 3.75 11.38
CA THR A 22 -8.68 4.86 10.71
C THR A 22 -7.19 4.54 10.43
N PRO A 23 -6.39 4.04 11.39
CA PRO A 23 -5.03 3.60 11.08
C PRO A 23 -5.00 2.37 10.15
N LEU A 24 -5.98 1.46 10.24
CA LEU A 24 -6.10 0.33 9.31
C LEU A 24 -6.32 0.82 7.87
N MET A 25 -7.17 1.84 7.68
CA MET A 25 -7.39 2.47 6.37
C MET A 25 -6.08 3.09 5.81
N SER A 26 -5.26 3.70 6.66
CA SER A 26 -3.96 4.23 6.26
C SER A 26 -2.97 3.12 5.87
N VAL A 27 -2.98 1.99 6.60
CA VAL A 27 -2.13 0.82 6.30
C VAL A 27 -2.51 0.19 4.96
N ILE A 28 -3.80 -0.03 4.68
CA ILE A 28 -4.22 -0.61 3.39
C ILE A 28 -3.84 0.30 2.21
N ASN A 29 -3.84 1.63 2.42
CA ASN A 29 -3.35 2.58 1.43
C ASN A 29 -1.84 2.42 1.18
N ALA A 30 -1.03 2.23 2.23
CA ALA A 30 0.40 1.96 2.08
C ALA A 30 0.67 0.63 1.35
N ILE A 31 -0.09 -0.42 1.69
CA ILE A 31 0.02 -1.77 1.08
C ILE A 31 -0.36 -1.75 -0.41
N SER A 32 -1.31 -0.90 -0.81
CA SER A 32 -1.67 -0.73 -2.23
C SER A 32 -0.49 -0.37 -3.13
N GLY A 33 0.60 0.17 -2.54
CA GLY A 33 1.87 0.43 -3.22
C GLY A 33 2.55 -0.80 -3.84
N ILE A 34 2.05 -2.02 -3.62
CA ILE A 34 2.52 -3.25 -4.27
C ILE A 34 2.51 -3.15 -5.81
N VAL A 35 1.71 -2.23 -6.38
CA VAL A 35 1.69 -1.91 -7.82
C VAL A 35 3.07 -1.55 -8.37
N VAL A 36 4.01 -1.10 -7.52
CA VAL A 36 5.40 -0.81 -7.93
C VAL A 36 6.08 -2.02 -8.58
N ILE A 37 5.73 -3.24 -8.15
CA ILE A 37 6.29 -4.47 -8.71
C ILE A 37 5.93 -4.58 -10.20
N GLY A 38 4.70 -4.23 -10.58
CA GLY A 38 4.27 -4.25 -11.98
C GLY A 38 5.07 -3.28 -12.85
N ALA A 39 5.32 -2.06 -12.34
CA ALA A 39 6.12 -1.08 -13.05
C ALA A 39 7.60 -1.46 -13.14
N LEU A 40 8.16 -2.09 -12.10
CA LEU A 40 9.54 -2.60 -12.08
C LEU A 40 9.74 -3.78 -13.04
N VAL A 41 8.75 -4.64 -13.25
CA VAL A 41 8.84 -5.72 -14.23
C VAL A 41 8.84 -5.17 -15.66
N GLN A 42 8.15 -4.05 -15.89
CA GLN A 42 8.01 -3.46 -17.22
C GLN A 42 9.16 -2.52 -17.60
N ILE A 43 9.93 -2.02 -16.62
CA ILE A 43 11.03 -1.09 -16.89
C ILE A 43 12.15 -1.80 -17.67
N GLY A 44 12.45 -1.31 -18.87
CA GLY A 44 13.45 -1.89 -19.77
C GLY A 44 12.91 -2.90 -20.78
N TYR A 45 11.66 -3.36 -20.66
CA TYR A 45 11.00 -4.21 -21.65
C TYR A 45 9.92 -3.42 -22.39
N GLY A 46 10.22 -2.97 -23.61
CA GLY A 46 9.23 -2.33 -24.49
C GLY A 46 9.72 -1.05 -25.19
N SER A 47 8.76 -0.32 -25.77
CA SER A 47 9.02 0.96 -26.43
C SER A 47 9.44 2.04 -25.42
N ARG A 48 10.10 3.11 -25.91
CA ARG A 48 10.47 4.27 -25.08
C ARG A 48 9.30 4.84 -24.28
N LEU A 49 8.07 4.76 -24.82
CA LEU A 49 6.85 5.18 -24.14
C LEU A 49 6.57 4.35 -22.88
N VAL A 50 6.72 3.03 -22.97
CA VAL A 50 6.51 2.11 -21.84
C VAL A 50 7.53 2.37 -20.74
N THR A 51 8.79 2.64 -21.09
CA THR A 51 9.83 2.98 -20.11
C THR A 51 9.52 4.29 -19.37
N VAL A 52 9.10 5.33 -20.08
CA VAL A 52 8.75 6.63 -19.47
C VAL A 52 7.52 6.49 -18.56
N LEU A 53 6.50 5.74 -18.98
CA LEU A 53 5.31 5.47 -18.17
C LEU A 53 5.64 4.64 -16.92
N SER A 54 6.50 3.63 -17.06
CA SER A 54 6.94 2.80 -15.92
C SER A 54 7.73 3.64 -14.91
N PHE A 55 8.59 4.54 -15.39
CA PHE A 55 9.31 5.47 -14.52
C PHE A 55 8.38 6.41 -13.76
N ALA A 56 7.38 6.99 -14.43
CA ALA A 56 6.35 7.82 -13.79
C ALA A 56 5.52 7.01 -12.77
N ALA A 57 5.14 5.78 -13.10
CA ALA A 57 4.40 4.89 -12.22
C ALA A 57 5.19 4.55 -10.94
N ILE A 58 6.50 4.30 -11.06
CA ILE A 58 7.38 4.04 -9.90
C ILE A 58 7.43 5.28 -8.99
N GLN A 59 7.55 6.48 -9.54
CA GLN A 59 7.56 7.71 -8.74
C GLN A 59 6.24 7.91 -7.97
N LEU A 60 5.10 7.79 -8.65
CA LEU A 60 3.79 7.94 -8.03
C LEU A 60 3.57 6.88 -6.94
N THR A 61 3.97 5.64 -7.22
CA THR A 61 3.79 4.54 -6.27
C THR A 61 4.71 4.69 -5.06
N SER A 62 5.93 5.19 -5.27
CA SER A 62 6.85 5.55 -4.19
C SER A 62 6.21 6.54 -3.22
N VAL A 63 5.57 7.60 -3.73
CA VAL A 63 4.87 8.59 -2.88
C VAL A 63 3.74 7.94 -2.07
N SER A 64 2.93 7.06 -2.65
CA SER A 64 1.87 6.35 -1.91
C SER A 64 2.41 5.45 -0.80
N ILE A 65 3.52 4.75 -1.05
CA ILE A 65 4.20 3.92 -0.04
C ILE A 65 4.71 4.81 1.10
N PHE A 66 5.52 5.82 0.78
CA PHE A 66 6.12 6.69 1.79
C PHE A 66 5.07 7.47 2.58
N GLY A 67 4.10 8.07 1.90
CA GLY A 67 3.01 8.82 2.52
C GLY A 67 2.13 7.94 3.41
N GLY A 68 1.72 6.77 2.91
CA GLY A 68 0.90 5.83 3.67
C GLY A 68 1.59 5.33 4.94
N PHE A 69 2.87 4.97 4.88
CA PHE A 69 3.61 4.53 6.07
C PHE A 69 3.94 5.68 7.03
N ALA A 70 4.24 6.88 6.52
CA ALA A 70 4.52 8.05 7.37
C ALA A 70 3.28 8.46 8.20
N VAL A 71 2.11 8.52 7.56
CA VAL A 71 0.85 8.84 8.24
C VAL A 71 0.47 7.75 9.24
N THR A 72 0.60 6.48 8.86
CA THR A 72 0.34 5.35 9.76
C THR A 72 1.21 5.43 11.02
N ARG A 73 2.52 5.68 10.88
CA ARG A 73 3.41 5.84 12.05
C ARG A 73 2.98 6.99 12.95
N ARG A 74 2.59 8.13 12.36
CA ARG A 74 2.09 9.28 13.12
C ARG A 74 0.82 8.93 13.90
N MET A 75 -0.13 8.25 13.27
CA MET A 75 -1.37 7.80 13.91
C MET A 75 -1.10 6.82 15.06
N LEU A 76 -0.25 5.81 14.84
CA LEU A 76 0.11 4.82 15.87
C LEU A 76 0.90 5.45 17.03
N SER A 77 1.74 6.46 16.76
CA SER A 77 2.48 7.17 17.80
C SER A 77 1.59 7.95 18.78
N MET A 78 0.35 8.29 18.37
CA MET A 78 -0.64 8.94 19.24
C MET A 78 -1.27 7.96 20.23
N PHE A 79 -1.30 6.65 19.91
CA PHE A 79 -1.73 5.61 20.84
C PHE A 79 -0.65 5.20 21.84
N SER A 80 0.64 5.41 21.52
CA SER A 80 1.76 5.12 22.43
C SER A 80 2.07 6.27 23.41
N ARG A 81 1.41 7.43 23.25
CA ARG A 81 1.61 8.64 24.07
C ARG A 81 0.47 8.91 25.06
N GLY A 82 -0.52 8.01 25.13
CA GLY A 82 -1.50 7.91 26.21
C GLY A 82 -1.27 6.62 26.97
#